data_AF-A0A1G2DCW6-F1
#
_entry.id   AF-A0A1G2DCW6-F1
#
_cell.length_a   1.000
_cell.length_b   1.000
_cell.length_c   1.000
_cell.angle_alpha   90.00
_cell.angle_beta   90.00
_cell.angle_gamma   90.00
#
_symmetry.space_group_name_H-M   'P 1'
#
loop_
_entity.id
_entity.type
_entity.pdbx_description
1 polymer ?
#
loop_
_entity_poly.entity_id
_entity_poly.type
_entity_poly.pdbx_seq_one_letter_code
_entity_poly.pdbx_strand_id
1 'polypeptide(L)'
;MKTQKIMSTYHLAIDIDKQPERDTAIEPSSDLLKYLATALTVYAERNGEFKDLLTTTMSAVVLSEKKEMETLPHANISLLVPKDTQNAVYRMEWLISNMNSTHEASDAVRILADWNLRQKMPQPQTIILGLKVGVLPIGLMGQTKADEEMPIIARADILKKSTERSLRQLMVAASTSVVSRAYRVSGKNLESIDPALLDWFFGKKKVCFFTGSSKEMGRLVSDLKRLSVTHSVSFDETGPVMIATSPIVHPGNLELFYDLSPEE
;
A
#
# COMPACT_ATOMS: atom_id res chain seq x y z
N MET A 1 -9.91 51.04 33.93
CA MET A 1 -10.52 49.94 33.16
C MET A 1 -9.53 49.48 32.10
N LYS A 2 -8.90 48.32 32.28
CA LYS A 2 -8.01 47.70 31.30
C LYS A 2 -8.67 46.41 30.83
N THR A 3 -9.10 46.39 29.58
CA THR A 3 -9.73 45.23 28.93
C THR A 3 -8.64 44.21 28.62
N GLN A 4 -8.62 43.11 29.37
CA GLN A 4 -7.75 41.96 29.08
C GLN A 4 -8.25 41.28 27.81
N LYS A 5 -7.42 41.33 26.77
CA LYS A 5 -7.59 40.64 25.50
C LYS A 5 -7.40 39.14 25.75
N ILE A 6 -8.50 38.39 25.80
CA ILE A 6 -8.48 36.93 25.88
C ILE A 6 -7.94 36.43 24.54
N MET A 7 -6.68 35.99 24.52
CA MET A 7 -6.16 35.16 23.43
C MET A 7 -6.84 33.80 23.54
N SER A 8 -7.85 33.59 22.71
CA SER A 8 -8.45 32.27 22.50
C SER A 8 -7.44 31.41 21.73
N THR A 9 -6.69 30.61 22.47
CA THR A 9 -5.92 29.49 21.94
C THR A 9 -6.94 28.46 21.45
N TYR A 10 -7.19 28.40 20.15
CA TYR A 10 -7.96 27.32 19.55
C TYR A 10 -7.17 26.01 19.73
N HIS A 11 -7.46 25.30 20.81
CA HIS A 11 -7.14 23.88 20.89
C HIS A 11 -8.03 23.18 19.86
N LEU A 12 -7.48 22.86 18.69
CA LEU A 12 -8.08 21.86 17.80
C LEU A 12 -8.14 20.58 18.63
N ALA A 13 -9.31 20.27 19.19
CA ALA A 13 -9.57 19.00 19.85
C ALA A 13 -9.64 17.92 18.76
N ILE A 14 -8.46 17.55 18.25
CA ILE A 14 -8.32 16.43 17.33
C ILE A 14 -8.36 15.21 18.23
N ASP A 15 -9.46 14.47 18.14
CA ASP A 15 -9.66 13.22 18.86
C ASP A 15 -8.78 12.16 18.18
N ILE A 16 -7.49 12.13 18.54
CA ILE A 16 -6.49 11.19 18.00
C ILE A 16 -6.81 9.74 18.44
N ASP A 17 -7.72 9.55 19.40
CA ASP A 17 -7.89 8.31 20.15
C ASP A 17 -9.28 7.67 20.10
N LYS A 18 -10.18 8.08 19.20
CA LYS A 18 -11.36 7.26 18.86
C LYS A 18 -10.93 6.08 17.99
N GLN A 19 -10.19 5.15 18.60
CA GLN A 19 -9.90 3.83 18.06
C GLN A 19 -11.22 3.07 17.93
N PRO A 20 -11.58 2.53 16.75
CA PRO A 20 -12.59 1.50 16.70
C PRO A 20 -12.06 0.29 17.49
N GLU A 21 -12.95 -0.27 18.30
CA GLU A 21 -12.71 -1.34 19.25
C GLU A 21 -12.12 -2.60 18.60
N ARG A 22 -11.17 -3.24 19.30
CA ARG A 22 -10.72 -4.64 19.17
C ARG A 22 -10.45 -5.14 17.74
N ASP A 23 -9.33 -4.72 17.16
CA ASP A 23 -8.70 -5.45 16.05
C ASP A 23 -7.83 -6.60 16.63
N THR A 24 -8.34 -7.84 16.57
CA THR A 24 -7.52 -9.06 16.67
C THR A 24 -6.39 -8.99 15.63
N ALA A 25 -5.22 -9.61 15.87
CA ALA A 25 -4.15 -9.63 14.87
C ALA A 25 -4.66 -10.25 13.56
N ILE A 26 -4.90 -9.42 12.54
CA ILE A 26 -5.36 -9.84 11.22
C ILE A 26 -4.16 -9.73 10.31
N GLU A 27 -3.62 -10.86 9.83
CA GLU A 27 -2.67 -10.96 8.71
C GLU A 27 -3.03 -9.97 7.59
N PRO A 28 -2.09 -9.53 6.71
CA PRO A 28 -2.43 -8.63 5.60
C PRO A 28 -3.68 -9.17 4.90
N SER A 29 -4.78 -8.40 4.95
CA SER A 29 -6.10 -8.93 4.60
C SER A 29 -6.04 -9.62 3.24
N SER A 30 -6.63 -10.81 3.12
CA SER A 30 -6.75 -11.56 1.85
C SER A 30 -6.96 -10.67 0.62
N ASP A 31 -7.81 -9.64 0.75
CA ASP A 31 -8.15 -8.72 -0.33
C ASP A 31 -6.98 -7.85 -0.80
N LEU A 32 -6.12 -7.35 0.10
CA LEU A 32 -4.93 -6.57 -0.28
C LEU A 32 -4.01 -7.39 -1.18
N LEU A 33 -3.78 -8.67 -0.84
CA LEU A 33 -2.93 -9.57 -1.63
C LEU A 33 -3.51 -9.79 -3.03
N LYS A 34 -4.84 -9.95 -3.14
CA LYS A 34 -5.53 -10.07 -4.44
C LYS A 34 -5.43 -8.80 -5.29
N TYR A 35 -5.59 -7.63 -4.67
CA TYR A 35 -5.44 -6.36 -5.38
C TYR A 35 -4.00 -6.11 -5.81
N LEU A 36 -3.01 -6.50 -5.01
CA LEU A 36 -1.60 -6.42 -5.38
C LEU A 36 -1.26 -7.35 -6.53
N ALA A 37 -1.73 -8.60 -6.50
CA ALA A 37 -1.59 -9.52 -7.62
C ALA A 37 -2.14 -8.90 -8.91
N THR A 38 -3.32 -8.28 -8.85
CA THR A 38 -3.92 -7.62 -10.02
C THR A 38 -3.16 -6.35 -10.44
N ALA A 39 -2.61 -5.59 -9.50
CA ALA A 39 -1.79 -4.42 -9.82
C ALA A 39 -0.50 -4.83 -10.56
N LEU A 40 0.10 -5.96 -10.19
CA LEU A 40 1.28 -6.51 -10.87
C LEU A 40 0.95 -6.98 -12.30
N THR A 41 -0.22 -7.58 -12.54
CA THR A 41 -0.63 -7.94 -13.91
C THR A 41 -0.88 -6.70 -14.77
N VAL A 42 -1.49 -5.65 -14.21
CA VAL A 42 -1.65 -4.36 -14.89
C VAL A 42 -0.31 -3.73 -15.25
N TYR A 43 0.69 -3.81 -14.35
CA TYR A 43 2.04 -3.32 -14.64
C TYR A 43 2.74 -4.16 -15.73
N ALA A 44 2.59 -5.49 -15.69
CA ALA A 44 3.15 -6.40 -16.70
C ALA A 44 2.64 -6.11 -18.12
N GLU A 45 1.38 -5.71 -18.29
CA GLU A 45 0.88 -5.32 -19.63
C GLU A 45 1.53 -4.03 -20.17
N ARG A 46 2.17 -3.23 -19.31
CA ARG A 46 2.86 -1.99 -19.69
C ARG A 46 4.37 -2.15 -19.82
N ASN A 47 4.94 -3.22 -19.28
CA ASN A 47 6.38 -3.44 -19.22
C ASN A 47 6.75 -4.87 -19.64
N GLY A 48 7.32 -5.02 -20.85
CA GLY A 48 7.66 -6.31 -21.43
C GLY A 48 8.69 -7.11 -20.62
N GLU A 49 9.73 -6.46 -20.09
CA GLU A 49 10.75 -7.14 -19.29
C GLU A 49 10.17 -7.73 -18.00
N PHE A 50 9.32 -6.96 -17.31
CA PHE A 50 8.62 -7.45 -16.12
C PHE A 50 7.60 -8.54 -16.48
N LYS A 51 6.93 -8.43 -17.63
CA LYS A 51 6.00 -9.46 -18.15
C LYS A 51 6.69 -10.80 -18.32
N ASP A 52 7.87 -10.82 -18.93
CA ASP A 52 8.66 -12.03 -19.17
C ASP A 52 9.13 -12.65 -17.84
N LEU A 53 9.58 -11.81 -16.91
CA LEU A 53 9.98 -12.25 -15.56
C LEU A 53 8.81 -12.85 -14.79
N LEU A 54 7.65 -12.18 -14.76
CA LEU A 54 6.46 -12.66 -14.07
C LEU A 54 5.96 -13.96 -14.69
N THR A 55 5.95 -14.06 -16.04
CA THR A 55 5.60 -15.27 -16.79
C THR A 55 6.53 -16.43 -16.42
N THR A 56 7.84 -16.20 -16.40
CA THR A 56 8.84 -17.22 -16.04
C THR A 56 8.64 -17.69 -14.61
N THR A 57 8.46 -16.76 -13.68
CA THR A 57 8.25 -17.04 -12.26
C THR A 57 6.97 -17.84 -12.02
N MET A 58 5.86 -17.44 -12.65
CA MET A 58 4.57 -18.13 -12.52
C MET A 58 4.48 -19.44 -13.31
N SER A 59 5.40 -19.69 -14.25
CA SER A 59 5.46 -20.97 -14.97
C SER A 59 5.87 -22.15 -14.09
N ALA A 60 6.55 -21.86 -12.97
CA ALA A 60 6.96 -22.85 -11.99
C ALA A 60 5.85 -23.19 -10.97
N VAL A 61 4.72 -22.46 -10.98
CA VAL A 61 3.63 -22.62 -10.03
C VAL A 61 2.60 -23.63 -10.55
N VAL A 62 2.38 -24.70 -9.78
CA VAL A 62 1.36 -25.71 -10.08
C VAL A 62 0.11 -25.40 -9.25
N LEU A 63 -1.00 -25.05 -9.90
CA LEU A 63 -2.29 -24.88 -9.22
C LEU A 63 -3.02 -26.23 -9.13
N SER A 64 -3.40 -26.64 -7.92
CA SER A 64 -4.35 -27.74 -7.71
C SER A 64 -5.79 -27.21 -7.83
N GLU A 65 -6.49 -27.70 -8.86
CA GLU A 65 -7.92 -27.53 -9.16
C GLU A 65 -8.41 -26.15 -9.66
N LYS A 66 -9.27 -26.24 -10.69
CA LYS A 66 -10.02 -25.13 -11.28
C LYS A 66 -11.16 -24.72 -10.35
N LYS A 67 -10.90 -23.82 -9.42
CA LYS A 67 -11.94 -23.08 -8.73
C LYS A 67 -12.22 -21.80 -9.52
N GLU A 68 -13.48 -21.56 -9.90
CA GLU A 68 -13.88 -20.32 -10.58
C GLU A 68 -13.39 -19.11 -9.78
N MET A 69 -12.76 -18.18 -10.49
CA MET A 69 -12.23 -16.96 -9.89
C MET A 69 -13.40 -16.03 -9.62
N GLU A 70 -13.62 -15.68 -8.35
CA GLU A 70 -14.50 -14.56 -8.04
C GLU A 70 -13.94 -13.30 -8.71
N THR A 71 -14.78 -12.63 -9.49
CA THR A 71 -14.42 -11.34 -10.05
C THR A 71 -14.11 -10.38 -8.91
N LEU A 72 -12.88 -9.89 -8.85
CA LEU A 72 -12.51 -8.89 -7.85
C LEU A 72 -13.45 -7.68 -7.96
N PRO A 73 -13.84 -7.06 -6.84
CA PRO A 73 -14.65 -5.87 -6.84
C PRO A 73 -14.03 -4.79 -7.73
N HIS A 74 -14.87 -3.91 -8.29
CA HIS A 74 -14.43 -2.69 -8.97
C HIS A 74 -13.76 -1.74 -7.96
N ALA A 75 -12.51 -2.03 -7.63
CA ALA A 75 -11.64 -1.20 -6.82
C ALA A 75 -10.68 -0.44 -7.74
N ASN A 76 -10.24 0.74 -7.31
CA ASN A 76 -9.28 1.55 -8.05
C ASN A 76 -7.86 0.99 -7.92
N ILE A 77 -7.61 -0.15 -8.57
CA ILE A 77 -6.34 -0.90 -8.52
C ILE A 77 -5.15 -0.04 -8.98
N SER A 78 -5.42 1.00 -9.76
CA SER A 78 -4.42 1.95 -10.25
C SER A 78 -3.58 2.59 -9.14
N LEU A 79 -4.09 2.70 -7.91
CA LEU A 79 -3.33 3.22 -6.77
C LEU A 79 -2.18 2.30 -6.33
N LEU A 80 -2.33 1.00 -6.57
CA LEU A 80 -1.38 -0.03 -6.15
C LEU A 80 -0.39 -0.42 -7.26
N VAL A 81 -0.60 0.07 -8.49
CA VAL A 81 0.30 -0.22 -9.61
C VAL A 81 1.69 0.31 -9.29
N PRO A 82 2.73 -0.54 -9.31
CA PRO A 82 4.11 -0.12 -9.06
C PRO A 82 4.55 0.99 -10.03
N LYS A 83 5.40 1.88 -9.54
CA LYS A 83 5.92 3.01 -10.32
C LYS A 83 7.00 2.57 -11.33
N ASP A 84 7.77 1.54 -10.98
CA ASP A 84 8.93 1.08 -11.71
C ASP A 84 9.10 -0.44 -11.57
N THR A 85 9.99 -1.00 -12.41
CA THR A 85 10.22 -2.44 -12.48
C THR A 85 10.84 -2.97 -11.20
N GLN A 86 11.70 -2.21 -10.53
CA GLN A 86 12.35 -2.65 -9.30
C GLN A 86 11.32 -2.87 -8.18
N ASN A 87 10.39 -1.92 -8.01
CA ASN A 87 9.28 -2.03 -7.09
C ASN A 87 8.31 -3.15 -7.45
N ALA A 88 8.05 -3.35 -8.75
CA ALA A 88 7.24 -4.47 -9.22
C ALA A 88 7.90 -5.82 -8.87
N VAL A 89 9.21 -5.95 -9.04
CA VAL A 89 9.99 -7.16 -8.69
C VAL A 89 9.96 -7.41 -7.19
N TYR A 90 10.28 -6.42 -6.36
CA TYR A 90 10.26 -6.60 -4.90
C TYR A 90 8.89 -6.99 -4.38
N ARG A 91 7.82 -6.37 -4.88
CA ARG A 91 6.44 -6.71 -4.49
C ARG A 91 6.06 -8.10 -4.97
N MET A 92 6.48 -8.50 -6.18
CA MET A 92 6.27 -9.85 -6.70
C MET A 92 6.97 -10.89 -5.82
N GLU A 93 8.26 -10.72 -5.51
CA GLU A 93 9.03 -11.64 -4.67
C GLU A 93 8.45 -11.73 -3.25
N TRP A 94 8.07 -10.59 -2.67
CA TRP A 94 7.43 -10.55 -1.36
C TRP A 94 6.07 -11.25 -1.35
N LEU A 95 5.23 -10.96 -2.36
CA LEU A 95 3.93 -11.61 -2.51
C LEU A 95 4.14 -13.13 -2.60
N ILE A 96 5.07 -13.58 -3.45
CA ILE A 96 5.39 -15.01 -3.61
C ILE A 96 5.93 -15.65 -2.34
N SER A 97 6.78 -14.95 -1.60
CA SER A 97 7.34 -15.46 -0.34
C SER A 97 6.28 -15.58 0.75
N ASN A 98 5.27 -14.69 0.74
CA ASN A 98 4.13 -14.73 1.65
C ASN A 98 3.00 -15.65 1.16
N MET A 99 3.10 -16.19 -0.05
CA MET A 99 2.07 -17.05 -0.65
C MET A 99 1.98 -18.45 -0.03
N ASN A 100 3.05 -18.94 0.58
CA ASN A 100 3.06 -20.24 1.27
C ASN A 100 2.62 -20.13 2.75
N SER A 101 2.40 -18.92 3.24
CA SER A 101 2.19 -18.63 4.65
C SER A 101 0.74 -18.81 5.09
N THR A 102 -0.24 -18.65 4.18
CA THR A 102 -1.67 -18.61 4.53
C THR A 102 -2.55 -19.18 3.40
N HIS A 103 -3.73 -19.72 3.75
CA HIS A 103 -4.68 -20.23 2.75
C HIS A 103 -5.21 -19.10 1.84
N GLU A 104 -5.25 -17.86 2.34
CA GLU A 104 -5.73 -16.66 1.65
C GLU A 104 -4.80 -16.18 0.54
N ALA A 105 -3.50 -16.41 0.68
CA ALA A 105 -2.55 -16.05 -0.36
C ALA A 105 -2.69 -16.93 -1.63
N SER A 106 -3.38 -18.07 -1.52
CA SER A 106 -3.76 -18.95 -2.64
C SER A 106 -4.58 -18.23 -3.71
N ASP A 107 -5.47 -17.30 -3.34
CA ASP A 107 -6.28 -16.55 -4.30
C ASP A 107 -5.45 -15.56 -5.12
N ALA A 108 -4.48 -14.89 -4.47
CA ALA A 108 -3.54 -14.00 -5.14
C ALA A 108 -2.64 -14.77 -6.13
N VAL A 109 -2.18 -15.98 -5.75
CA VAL A 109 -1.46 -16.89 -6.66
C VAL A 109 -2.31 -17.24 -7.86
N ARG A 110 -3.58 -17.58 -7.63
CA ARG A 110 -4.51 -17.96 -8.70
C ARG A 110 -4.71 -16.83 -9.70
N ILE A 111 -4.84 -15.58 -9.24
CA ILE A 111 -4.93 -14.42 -10.14
C ILE A 111 -3.69 -14.32 -11.05
N LEU A 112 -2.49 -14.43 -10.48
CA LEU A 112 -1.23 -14.35 -11.24
C LEU A 112 -1.08 -15.53 -12.21
N ALA A 113 -1.46 -16.74 -11.78
CA ALA A 113 -1.36 -17.95 -12.57
C ALA A 113 -2.40 -17.98 -13.71
N ASP A 114 -3.64 -17.56 -13.45
CA ASP A 114 -4.68 -17.43 -14.48
C ASP A 114 -4.30 -16.37 -15.51
N TRP A 115 -3.71 -15.24 -15.07
CA TRP A 115 -3.15 -14.26 -15.98
C TRP A 115 -2.05 -14.88 -16.86
N ASN A 116 -1.10 -15.60 -16.26
CA ASN A 116 -0.02 -16.29 -16.99
C ASN A 116 -0.56 -17.32 -18.01
N LEU A 117 -1.59 -18.08 -17.64
CA LEU A 117 -2.26 -19.02 -18.55
C LEU A 117 -2.89 -18.31 -19.76
N ARG A 118 -3.43 -17.11 -19.58
CA ARG A 118 -3.97 -16.30 -20.70
C ARG A 118 -2.88 -15.72 -21.60
N GLN A 119 -1.67 -15.52 -21.09
CA GLN A 119 -0.53 -15.06 -21.90
C GLN A 119 0.03 -16.18 -22.80
N LYS A 120 -0.16 -17.44 -22.43
CA LYS A 120 0.38 -18.60 -23.16
C LYS A 120 -0.62 -19.16 -24.18
N MET A 121 -0.32 -19.01 -25.47
CA MET A 121 -0.67 -20.04 -26.47
C MET A 121 0.25 -21.27 -26.28
N PRO A 122 -0.18 -22.50 -26.62
CA PRO A 122 0.31 -23.72 -25.98
C PRO A 122 1.77 -24.01 -26.37
N GLN A 123 2.67 -24.02 -25.39
CA GLN A 123 3.98 -24.66 -25.50
C GLN A 123 4.32 -25.41 -24.20
N PRO A 124 5.09 -26.50 -24.32
CA PRO A 124 4.92 -27.70 -23.49
C PRO A 124 5.42 -27.51 -22.07
N GLN A 125 4.71 -28.17 -21.16
CA GLN A 125 4.98 -28.23 -19.73
C GLN A 125 6.21 -29.10 -19.47
N THR A 126 7.25 -28.50 -18.87
CA THR A 126 8.33 -29.25 -18.22
C THR A 126 8.11 -29.16 -16.72
N ILE A 127 7.87 -30.32 -16.10
CA ILE A 127 7.57 -30.48 -14.68
C ILE A 127 8.90 -30.54 -13.90
N ILE A 128 9.06 -29.70 -12.88
CA ILE A 128 10.07 -29.92 -11.82
C ILE A 128 9.33 -29.88 -10.48
N LEU A 129 9.30 -31.01 -9.77
CA LEU A 129 8.73 -31.15 -8.44
C LEU A 129 9.69 -30.59 -7.38
N GLY A 130 9.15 -29.76 -6.49
CA GLY A 130 9.79 -29.34 -5.25
C GLY A 130 10.35 -27.92 -5.29
N LEU A 131 9.58 -26.94 -4.83
CA LEU A 131 10.10 -25.62 -4.46
C LEU A 131 11.01 -25.77 -3.23
N LYS A 132 12.26 -26.15 -3.46
CA LYS A 132 13.35 -25.78 -2.56
C LYS A 132 13.79 -24.40 -3.04
N VAL A 133 13.41 -23.35 -2.30
CA VAL A 133 13.80 -21.97 -2.59
C VAL A 133 15.31 -21.87 -2.41
N GLY A 134 16.03 -22.21 -3.47
CA GLY A 134 17.47 -22.23 -3.55
C GLY A 134 17.85 -21.51 -4.83
N VAL A 135 17.98 -20.19 -4.71
CA VAL A 135 18.57 -19.28 -5.69
C VAL A 135 17.75 -19.13 -6.97
N LEU A 136 16.87 -18.13 -6.99
CA LEU A 136 16.50 -17.45 -8.24
C LEU A 136 17.81 -16.97 -8.91
N PRO A 137 18.15 -17.44 -10.12
CA PRO A 137 19.38 -17.01 -10.78
C PRO A 137 19.09 -15.67 -11.46
N ILE A 138 19.11 -14.59 -10.69
CA ILE A 138 19.09 -13.24 -11.24
C ILE A 138 20.25 -12.51 -10.59
N GLY A 139 21.28 -12.23 -11.41
CA GLY A 139 22.37 -11.36 -11.01
C GLY A 139 21.86 -9.95 -10.77
N LEU A 140 21.33 -9.68 -9.58
CA LEU A 140 21.09 -8.33 -9.11
C LEU A 140 22.42 -7.79 -8.59
N MET A 141 23.24 -7.31 -9.53
CA MET A 141 24.25 -6.29 -9.27
C MET A 141 23.61 -5.23 -8.37
N GLY A 142 24.21 -4.93 -7.22
CA GLY A 142 23.61 -4.11 -6.16
C GLY A 142 22.98 -2.83 -6.69
N GLN A 143 21.66 -2.84 -6.86
CA GLN A 143 20.88 -1.65 -7.18
C GLN A 143 20.49 -0.99 -5.86
N THR A 144 20.73 0.32 -5.76
CA THR A 144 20.29 1.13 -4.62
C THR A 144 18.77 1.00 -4.47
N LYS A 145 18.30 0.54 -3.30
CA LYS A 145 16.87 0.48 -2.97
C LYS A 145 16.22 1.86 -3.18
N ALA A 146 15.07 1.89 -3.85
CA ALA A 146 14.27 3.11 -3.99
C ALA A 146 13.80 3.59 -2.60
N ASP A 147 13.91 4.90 -2.36
CA ASP A 147 13.42 5.50 -1.12
C ASP A 147 11.91 5.77 -1.27
N GLU A 148 11.08 4.82 -0.81
CA GLU A 148 9.63 4.95 -0.89
C GLU A 148 9.11 5.96 0.12
N GLU A 149 8.46 7.01 -0.39
CA GLU A 149 7.92 8.11 0.41
C GLU A 149 6.53 7.75 0.94
N MET A 150 6.24 8.14 2.19
CA MET A 150 4.90 7.98 2.75
C MET A 150 4.06 9.19 2.36
N PRO A 151 2.96 9.00 1.61
CA PRO A 151 2.06 10.09 1.33
C PRO A 151 1.30 10.51 2.59
N ILE A 152 1.32 11.82 2.87
CA ILE A 152 0.50 12.46 3.88
C ILE A 152 -0.34 13.54 3.20
N ILE A 153 -1.65 13.43 3.29
CA ILE A 153 -2.61 14.33 2.66
C ILE A 153 -3.31 15.12 3.77
N ALA A 154 -3.28 16.45 3.70
CA ALA A 154 -4.00 17.34 4.61
C ALA A 154 -5.14 18.07 3.91
N ARG A 155 -6.21 18.39 4.65
CA ARG A 155 -7.30 19.21 4.14
C ARG A 155 -6.81 20.65 3.96
N ALA A 156 -7.06 21.23 2.78
CA ALA A 156 -6.52 22.53 2.41
C ALA A 156 -6.89 23.67 3.38
N ASP A 157 -8.09 23.64 3.97
CA ASP A 157 -8.53 24.64 4.96
C ASP A 157 -7.84 24.50 6.31
N ILE A 158 -7.42 23.28 6.68
CA ILE A 158 -6.68 23.00 7.91
C ILE A 158 -5.23 23.43 7.78
N LEU A 159 -4.60 23.23 6.61
CA LEU A 159 -3.24 23.71 6.36
C LEU A 159 -3.14 25.22 6.60
N LYS A 160 -4.10 26.00 6.08
CA LYS A 160 -4.12 27.46 6.21
C LYS A 160 -4.32 27.96 7.65
N LYS A 161 -4.96 27.17 8.50
CA LYS A 161 -5.32 27.55 9.88
C LYS A 161 -4.34 27.04 10.93
N SER A 162 -3.55 26.03 10.59
CA SER A 162 -2.68 25.34 11.54
C SER A 162 -1.29 25.97 11.59
N THR A 163 -0.67 25.93 12.78
CA THR A 163 0.75 26.29 12.88
C THR A 163 1.62 25.16 12.32
N GLU A 164 2.81 25.51 11.82
CA GLU A 164 3.79 24.53 11.35
C GLU A 164 4.08 23.45 12.40
N ARG A 165 4.20 23.84 13.68
CA ARG A 165 4.42 22.90 14.79
C ARG A 165 3.26 21.90 14.92
N SER A 166 2.02 22.38 14.86
CA SER A 166 0.82 21.53 14.96
C SER A 166 0.74 20.56 13.78
N LEU A 167 1.06 21.02 12.57
CA LEU A 167 1.08 20.18 11.37
C LEU A 167 2.15 19.09 11.48
N ARG A 168 3.37 19.43 11.88
CA ARG A 168 4.44 18.45 12.11
C ARG A 168 4.04 17.39 13.13
N GLN A 169 3.40 17.79 14.24
CA GLN A 169 2.92 16.84 15.25
C GLN A 169 1.87 15.88 14.68
N LEU A 170 0.94 16.38 13.85
CA LEU A 170 -0.06 15.55 13.19
C LEU A 170 0.56 14.60 12.16
N MET A 171 1.51 15.07 11.36
CA MET A 171 2.23 14.24 10.40
C MET A 171 3.00 13.11 11.09
N VAL A 172 3.69 13.41 12.20
CA VAL A 172 4.40 12.41 13.00
C VAL A 172 3.43 11.39 13.60
N ALA A 173 2.31 11.85 14.16
CA ALA A 173 1.28 10.97 14.71
C ALA A 173 0.67 10.05 13.62
N ALA A 174 0.32 10.61 12.47
CA ALA A 174 -0.29 9.87 11.36
C ALA A 174 0.67 8.82 10.77
N SER A 175 1.92 9.21 10.50
CA SER A 175 2.94 8.27 9.99
C SER A 175 3.28 7.16 10.98
N THR A 176 3.44 7.50 12.26
CA THR A 176 3.66 6.51 13.33
C THR A 176 2.47 5.56 13.45
N SER A 177 1.25 6.06 13.27
CA SER A 177 0.02 5.26 13.29
C SER A 177 -0.01 4.24 12.14
N VAL A 178 0.40 4.61 10.93
CA VAL A 178 0.50 3.68 9.78
C VAL A 178 1.48 2.54 10.07
N VAL A 179 2.70 2.88 10.51
CA VAL A 179 3.75 1.90 10.83
C VAL A 179 3.30 0.98 11.97
N SER A 180 2.76 1.56 13.05
CA SER A 180 2.27 0.80 14.20
C SER A 180 1.12 -0.13 13.83
N ARG A 181 0.21 0.31 12.96
CA ARG A 181 -0.91 -0.50 12.50
C ARG A 181 -0.43 -1.66 11.64
N ALA A 182 0.49 -1.42 10.71
CA ALA A 182 1.07 -2.49 9.90
C ALA A 182 1.75 -3.56 10.75
N TYR A 183 2.50 -3.16 11.79
CA TYR A 183 3.11 -4.12 12.72
C TYR A 183 2.08 -4.98 13.47
N ARG A 184 0.94 -4.39 13.85
CA ARG A 184 -0.14 -5.12 14.53
C ARG A 184 -0.86 -6.09 13.59
N VAL A 185 -1.18 -5.62 12.38
CA VAL A 185 -1.81 -6.41 11.31
C VAL A 185 -0.89 -7.56 10.90
N SER A 186 0.42 -7.34 10.78
CA SER A 186 1.35 -8.42 10.45
C SER A 186 1.59 -9.45 11.57
N GLY A 187 0.78 -9.45 12.64
CA GLY A 187 0.95 -10.36 13.77
C GLY A 187 2.28 -10.16 14.49
N LYS A 188 2.87 -8.95 14.39
CA LYS A 188 4.22 -8.61 14.86
C LYS A 188 5.35 -9.31 14.10
N ASN A 189 5.07 -9.94 12.96
CA ASN A 189 6.08 -10.47 12.05
C ASN A 189 6.47 -9.38 11.04
N LEU A 190 7.75 -8.98 11.03
CA LEU A 190 8.26 -8.01 10.07
C LEU A 190 8.35 -8.56 8.64
N GLU A 191 8.53 -9.87 8.48
CA GLU A 191 8.63 -10.52 7.16
C GLU A 191 7.30 -10.48 6.39
N SER A 192 6.20 -10.35 7.12
CA SER A 192 4.84 -10.25 6.58
C SER A 192 4.38 -8.81 6.32
N ILE A 193 5.25 -7.82 6.52
CA ILE A 193 4.98 -6.42 6.18
C ILE A 193 5.43 -6.16 4.75
N ASP A 194 4.61 -5.43 3.98
CA ASP A 194 4.97 -5.01 2.62
C ASP A 194 6.34 -4.31 2.60
N PRO A 195 7.23 -4.60 1.63
CA PRO A 195 8.59 -4.08 1.62
C PRO A 195 8.66 -2.55 1.59
N ALA A 196 7.70 -1.88 0.95
CA ALA A 196 7.68 -0.41 0.87
C ALA A 196 7.44 0.21 2.25
N LEU A 197 6.74 -0.49 3.14
CA LEU A 197 6.50 -0.06 4.52
C LEU A 197 7.51 -0.65 5.52
N LEU A 198 8.09 -1.81 5.26
CA LEU A 198 9.08 -2.45 6.13
C LEU A 198 10.29 -1.53 6.36
N ASP A 199 10.75 -0.84 5.33
CA ASP A 199 11.91 0.05 5.43
C ASP A 199 11.65 1.27 6.36
N TRP A 200 10.39 1.59 6.67
CA TRP A 200 10.03 2.64 7.63
C TRP A 200 10.31 2.27 9.10
N PHE A 201 10.47 0.98 9.41
CA PHE A 201 10.85 0.52 10.75
C PHE A 201 12.34 0.76 11.07
N PHE A 202 13.18 0.86 10.04
CA PHE A 202 14.65 0.93 10.20
C PHE A 202 15.22 2.34 10.02
N GLY A 203 14.36 3.35 9.81
CA GLY A 203 14.68 4.77 9.94
C GLY A 203 15.05 5.51 8.63
N LYS A 204 15.09 6.85 8.74
CA LYS A 204 15.36 7.86 7.69
C LYS A 204 14.54 7.68 6.41
N LYS A 205 13.23 7.92 6.48
CA LYS A 205 12.33 7.90 5.33
C LYS A 205 11.63 9.25 5.12
N LYS A 206 11.41 9.57 3.84
CA LYS A 206 10.81 10.83 3.41
C LYS A 206 9.29 10.75 3.42
N VAL A 207 8.64 11.84 3.79
CA VAL A 207 7.20 12.00 3.61
C VAL A 207 6.97 12.84 2.36
N CYS A 208 5.96 12.50 1.58
CA CYS A 208 5.45 13.36 0.51
C CYS A 208 4.18 14.02 1.02
N PHE A 209 4.12 15.35 1.04
CA PHE A 209 3.00 16.08 1.61
C PHE A 209 2.10 16.62 0.51
N PHE A 210 0.80 16.42 0.67
CA PHE A 210 -0.23 16.81 -0.29
C PHE A 210 -1.32 17.61 0.41
N THR A 211 -1.97 18.47 -0.35
CA THR A 211 -3.25 19.09 0.04
C THR A 211 -4.39 18.64 -0.84
N GLY A 212 -5.57 18.51 -0.22
CA GLY A 212 -6.79 18.12 -0.91
C GLY A 212 -8.04 18.77 -0.35
N SER A 213 -9.12 18.73 -1.14
CA SER A 213 -10.45 19.12 -0.67
C SER A 213 -11.07 18.05 0.23
N SER A 214 -12.05 18.42 1.08
CA SER A 214 -12.78 17.45 1.92
C SER A 214 -13.38 16.29 1.09
N LYS A 215 -13.88 16.62 -0.10
CA LYS A 215 -14.44 15.63 -1.05
C LYS A 215 -13.40 14.62 -1.49
N GLU A 216 -12.22 15.08 -1.93
CA GLU A 216 -11.15 14.19 -2.39
C GLU A 216 -10.58 13.35 -1.24
N MET A 217 -10.46 13.92 -0.04
CA MET A 217 -10.07 13.17 1.15
C MET A 217 -11.08 12.05 1.47
N GLY A 218 -12.38 12.32 1.42
CA GLY A 218 -13.42 11.31 1.64
C GLY A 218 -13.39 10.18 0.59
N ARG A 219 -13.15 10.53 -0.67
CA ARG A 219 -12.96 9.54 -1.76
C ARG A 219 -11.73 8.68 -1.50
N LEU A 220 -10.60 9.30 -1.17
CA LEU A 220 -9.35 8.59 -0.89
C LEU A 220 -9.49 7.61 0.27
N VAL A 221 -10.10 8.02 1.40
CA VAL A 221 -10.37 7.12 2.53
C VAL A 221 -11.22 5.91 2.10
N SER A 222 -12.21 6.13 1.24
CA SER A 222 -13.09 5.07 0.76
C SER A 222 -12.33 4.06 -0.12
N ASP A 223 -11.47 4.54 -1.02
CA ASP A 223 -10.65 3.69 -1.88
C ASP A 223 -9.59 2.93 -1.07
N LEU A 224 -8.91 3.58 -0.13
CA LEU A 224 -7.92 2.94 0.75
C LEU A 224 -8.53 1.82 1.59
N LYS A 225 -9.74 2.03 2.13
CA LYS A 225 -10.50 0.98 2.84
C LYS A 225 -10.88 -0.17 1.92
N ARG A 226 -11.36 0.13 0.71
CA ARG A 226 -11.77 -0.91 -0.26
C ARG A 226 -10.59 -1.77 -0.72
N LEU A 227 -9.41 -1.14 -0.89
CA LEU A 227 -8.17 -1.80 -1.25
C LEU A 227 -7.46 -2.46 -0.06
N SER A 228 -8.03 -2.33 1.15
CA SER A 228 -7.43 -2.78 2.41
C SER A 228 -6.00 -2.31 2.61
N VAL A 229 -5.69 -1.10 2.14
CA VAL A 229 -4.38 -0.48 2.31
C VAL A 229 -4.25 -0.01 3.75
N THR A 230 -3.13 -0.29 4.40
CA THR A 230 -2.84 0.28 5.73
C THR A 230 -2.76 1.80 5.63
N HIS A 231 -3.63 2.50 6.37
CA HIS A 231 -3.69 3.95 6.42
C HIS A 231 -4.14 4.43 7.80
N SER A 232 -3.85 5.70 8.09
CA SER A 232 -4.30 6.44 9.27
C SER A 232 -5.10 7.66 8.83
N VAL A 233 -6.15 8.00 9.58
CA VAL A 233 -7.01 9.15 9.29
C VAL A 233 -7.33 9.88 10.58
N SER A 234 -7.04 11.18 10.61
CA SER A 234 -7.50 12.10 11.64
C SER A 234 -8.77 12.80 11.19
N PHE A 235 -9.72 12.99 12.09
CA PHE A 235 -11.02 13.61 11.82
C PHE A 235 -11.24 14.86 12.66
N ASP A 236 -12.04 15.78 12.13
CA ASP A 236 -12.75 16.79 12.90
C ASP A 236 -14.27 16.63 12.71
N GLU A 237 -15.05 17.59 13.23
CA GLU A 237 -16.52 17.59 13.12
C GLU A 237 -17.03 17.60 11.67
N THR A 238 -16.21 18.04 10.71
CA THR A 238 -16.59 18.20 9.30
C THR A 238 -16.07 17.08 8.40
N GLY A 239 -15.23 16.18 8.91
CA GLY A 239 -14.73 15.01 8.19
C GLY A 239 -13.23 14.77 8.34
N PRO A 240 -12.62 14.01 7.40
CA PRO A 240 -11.18 13.78 7.39
C PRO A 240 -10.39 15.09 7.31
N VAL A 241 -9.31 15.17 8.07
CA VAL A 241 -8.43 16.34 8.18
C VAL A 241 -7.01 16.02 7.73
N MET A 242 -6.52 14.83 8.08
CA MET A 242 -5.21 14.35 7.67
C MET A 242 -5.29 12.85 7.40
N ILE A 243 -4.67 12.40 6.32
CA ILE A 243 -4.57 10.99 5.94
C ILE A 243 -3.09 10.68 5.75
N ALA A 244 -2.61 9.61 6.36
CA ALA A 244 -1.31 9.02 6.01
C ALA A 244 -1.57 7.64 5.41
N THR A 245 -0.93 7.31 4.30
CA THR A 245 -1.11 6.03 3.61
C THR A 245 0.17 5.21 3.67
N SER A 246 0.07 3.88 3.61
CA SER A 246 1.25 3.04 3.37
C SER A 246 1.96 3.50 2.08
N PRO A 247 3.31 3.49 2.03
CA PRO A 247 4.11 3.76 0.82
C PRO A 247 3.85 2.78 -0.33
N ILE A 248 3.04 1.75 -0.09
CA ILE A 248 2.51 0.90 -1.16
C ILE A 248 1.73 1.71 -2.21
N VAL A 249 1.09 2.80 -1.78
CA VAL A 249 0.45 3.80 -2.63
C VAL A 249 1.49 4.84 -3.01
N HIS A 250 1.86 4.87 -4.29
CA HIS A 250 2.85 5.80 -4.78
C HIS A 250 2.29 7.24 -4.86
N PRO A 251 3.05 8.27 -4.42
CA PRO A 251 2.65 9.68 -4.53
C PRO A 251 2.14 10.10 -5.92
N GLY A 252 2.85 9.71 -6.99
CA GLY A 252 2.44 10.02 -8.36
C GLY A 252 1.09 9.39 -8.77
N ASN A 253 0.67 8.28 -8.15
CA ASN A 253 -0.67 7.74 -8.40
C ASN A 253 -1.74 8.60 -7.71
N LEU A 254 -1.43 9.19 -6.55
CA LEU A 254 -2.35 10.09 -5.86
C LEU A 254 -2.60 11.35 -6.69
N GLU A 255 -1.56 11.97 -7.24
CA GLU A 255 -1.69 13.13 -8.15
C GLU A 255 -2.50 12.82 -9.42
N LEU A 256 -2.34 11.61 -9.98
CA LEU A 256 -3.02 11.21 -11.21
C LEU A 256 -4.51 10.94 -11.01
N PHE A 257 -4.90 10.38 -9.85
CA PHE A 257 -6.27 9.91 -9.61
C PHE A 257 -7.09 10.83 -8.71
N TYR A 258 -6.43 11.76 -8.03
CA TYR A 258 -7.06 12.72 -7.14
C TYR A 258 -6.55 14.12 -7.46
N ASP A 259 -7.43 15.11 -7.31
CA ASP A 259 -7.07 16.52 -7.43
C ASP A 259 -6.33 16.97 -6.16
N LEU A 260 -5.11 16.45 -5.99
CA LEU A 260 -4.21 16.71 -4.88
C LEU A 260 -3.03 17.54 -5.36
N SER A 261 -2.67 18.56 -4.58
CA SER A 261 -1.52 19.42 -4.87
C SER A 261 -0.35 19.01 -3.97
N PRO A 262 0.83 18.68 -4.52
CA PRO A 262 2.02 18.48 -3.71
C PRO A 262 2.42 19.81 -3.06
N GLU A 263 2.91 19.73 -1.83
CA GLU A 263 3.43 20.86 -1.08
C GLU A 263 4.94 20.67 -0.86
N GLU A 264 5.73 21.74 -1.06
CA GLU A 264 7.19 21.76 -0.89
C GLU A 264 7.63 21.96 0.58
#